data_AF-A0A923CCU5-F1
#
_entry.id   AF-A0A923CCU5-F1
#
_cell.length_a   1.000
_cell.length_b   1.000
_cell.length_c   1.000
_cell.angle_alpha   90.00
_cell.angle_beta   90.00
_cell.angle_gamma   90.00
#
_symmetry.space_group_name_H-M   'P 1'
#
loop_
_entity.id
_entity.type
_entity.pdbx_description
1 polymer ?
#
loop_
_entity_poly.entity_id
_entity_poly.type
_entity_poly.pdbx_seq_one_letter_code
_entity_poly.pdbx_strand_id
1 'polypeptide(L)'
;MLEPLKFLLHVPLLKMGLPARNGLARVAAWSFMFKSFSMRDWAQFLEIYGMPMRLGKYGPGSSSDDRAVLLAAVRNLGRDAAAIVPMGMEIELVEAKGFSDKPFEGNVRFIDEQIAKLVIGKPGDGTASSKAGEETLDKVRIDIKRADARDAALTMMQQLIRPLVDLNFGPQKAYPKVHLPLPERKDLQVWSNAVGQMVDRGLEVEQSQIYDVLGLKEPAAGAKLMKVPSADAAGGKPKPPPQVPVEKAGAVSPWRLDPRICPSCGPARLAADDPAADLDEVDELVAEALEGWQPDMTPIVAAIRAAADEADSYEAFQAAIDRLGAGLPVQRLARRLAKLGMIGRGLGDAGVE
;
A
#
# COMPACT_ATOMS: atom_id res chain seq x y z
N MET A 1 -12.32 -9.32 -33.78
CA MET A 1 -11.34 -10.40 -33.55
C MET A 1 -9.97 -9.75 -33.55
N LEU A 2 -9.15 -9.98 -32.51
CA LEU A 2 -7.78 -9.49 -32.50
C LEU A 2 -6.98 -10.16 -33.64
N GLU A 3 -6.09 -9.42 -34.27
CA GLU A 3 -5.25 -9.97 -35.35
C GLU A 3 -4.32 -11.07 -34.79
N PRO A 4 -4.26 -12.25 -35.43
CA PRO A 4 -3.40 -13.34 -34.99
C PRO A 4 -1.93 -12.90 -34.89
N LEU A 5 -1.21 -13.42 -33.90
CA LEU A 5 0.24 -13.21 -33.67
C LEU A 5 0.69 -11.78 -33.29
N LYS A 6 -0.23 -10.81 -33.20
CA LYS A 6 0.09 -9.47 -32.69
C LYS A 6 -0.17 -9.28 -31.19
N PHE A 7 -0.94 -10.18 -30.59
CA PHE A 7 -1.36 -10.09 -29.20
C PHE A 7 -1.15 -11.42 -28.48
N LEU A 8 -0.79 -11.33 -27.20
CA LEU A 8 -0.78 -12.46 -26.26
C LEU A 8 -2.02 -12.36 -25.38
N LEU A 9 -2.87 -13.38 -25.45
CA LEU A 9 -4.06 -13.50 -24.61
C LEU A 9 -3.79 -14.54 -23.50
N HIS A 10 -3.52 -14.05 -22.29
CA HIS A 10 -3.46 -14.90 -21.12
C HIS A 10 -4.85 -15.10 -20.50
N VAL A 11 -5.29 -16.36 -20.40
CA VAL A 11 -6.53 -16.73 -19.68
C VAL A 11 -6.14 -17.72 -18.59
N PRO A 12 -6.22 -17.35 -17.31
CA PRO A 12 -5.84 -18.24 -16.22
C PRO A 12 -6.87 -19.37 -16.07
N LEU A 13 -6.40 -20.60 -15.81
CA LEU A 13 -7.22 -21.81 -15.76
C LEU A 13 -7.74 -22.07 -14.34
N LEU A 14 -8.40 -21.07 -13.76
CA LEU A 14 -8.91 -21.12 -12.38
C LEU A 14 -10.14 -22.02 -12.22
N LYS A 15 -10.98 -22.10 -13.27
CA LYS A 15 -12.24 -22.84 -13.26
C LYS A 15 -12.60 -23.31 -14.67
N MET A 16 -13.25 -24.47 -14.75
CA MET A 16 -13.83 -24.98 -15.98
C MET A 16 -15.15 -24.24 -16.29
N GLY A 17 -15.29 -23.76 -17.53
CA GLY A 17 -16.51 -23.12 -18.01
C GLY A 17 -16.25 -21.86 -18.83
N LEU A 18 -17.20 -20.92 -18.77
CA LEU A 18 -17.14 -19.66 -19.52
C LEU A 18 -15.99 -18.77 -19.00
N PRO A 19 -15.06 -18.30 -19.86
CA PRO A 19 -13.95 -17.44 -19.45
C PRO A 19 -14.39 -16.18 -18.68
N ALA A 20 -15.55 -15.60 -19.03
CA ALA A 20 -16.13 -14.44 -18.35
C ALA A 20 -16.48 -14.70 -16.86
N ARG A 21 -16.50 -15.96 -16.41
CA ARG A 21 -16.76 -16.36 -15.03
C ARG A 21 -15.51 -16.78 -14.27
N ASN A 22 -14.33 -16.73 -14.89
CA ASN A 22 -13.08 -17.22 -14.29
C ASN A 22 -12.40 -16.22 -13.35
N GLY A 23 -12.73 -14.93 -13.40
CA GLY A 23 -12.05 -13.92 -12.60
C GLY A 23 -12.29 -14.07 -11.08
N LEU A 24 -11.20 -14.15 -10.29
CA LEU A 24 -11.25 -14.17 -8.82
C LEU A 24 -11.98 -12.95 -8.25
N ALA A 25 -11.84 -11.79 -8.90
CA ALA A 25 -12.51 -10.55 -8.53
C ALA A 25 -14.03 -10.69 -8.43
N ARG A 26 -14.65 -11.57 -9.23
CA ARG A 26 -16.11 -11.81 -9.18
C ARG A 26 -16.56 -12.39 -7.84
N VAL A 27 -15.79 -13.33 -7.29
CA VAL A 27 -16.10 -13.95 -6.00
C VAL A 27 -15.77 -12.96 -4.87
N ALA A 28 -14.65 -12.24 -5.00
CA ALA A 28 -14.24 -11.22 -4.05
C ALA A 28 -15.18 -10.00 -4.00
N ALA A 29 -15.92 -9.70 -5.07
CA ALA A 29 -16.80 -8.53 -5.14
C ALA A 29 -17.88 -8.53 -4.04
N TRP A 30 -18.48 -9.69 -3.76
CA TRP A 30 -19.47 -9.81 -2.69
C TRP A 30 -18.85 -9.55 -1.32
N SER A 31 -17.70 -10.17 -1.03
CA SER A 31 -16.96 -9.95 0.20
C SER A 31 -16.55 -8.49 0.36
N PHE A 32 -16.08 -7.85 -0.71
CA PHE A 32 -15.74 -6.43 -0.71
C PHE A 32 -16.96 -5.56 -0.37
N MET A 33 -18.11 -5.79 -1.02
CA MET A 33 -19.34 -5.03 -0.72
C MET A 33 -19.76 -5.18 0.74
N PHE A 34 -19.79 -6.40 1.27
CA PHE A 34 -20.15 -6.62 2.68
C PHE A 34 -19.15 -5.97 3.65
N LYS A 35 -17.85 -5.99 3.32
CA LYS A 35 -16.82 -5.30 4.09
C LYS A 35 -17.04 -3.78 4.08
N SER A 36 -17.30 -3.20 2.91
CA SER A 36 -17.54 -1.76 2.77
C SER A 36 -18.78 -1.29 3.53
N PHE A 37 -19.88 -2.05 3.49
CA PHE A 37 -21.06 -1.74 4.29
C PHE A 37 -20.77 -1.86 5.79
N SER A 38 -20.09 -2.94 6.21
CA SER A 38 -19.74 -3.13 7.62
C SER A 38 -18.82 -2.03 8.15
N MET A 39 -17.85 -1.57 7.35
CA MET A 39 -16.97 -0.45 7.73
C MET A 39 -17.75 0.87 7.83
N ARG A 40 -18.67 1.13 6.90
CA ARG A 40 -19.52 2.33 6.96
C ARG A 40 -20.43 2.31 8.20
N ASP A 41 -21.06 1.18 8.46
CA ASP A 41 -21.96 1.02 9.61
C ASP A 41 -21.16 1.11 10.92
N TRP A 42 -19.92 0.61 10.95
CA TRP A 42 -19.01 0.78 12.07
C TRP A 42 -18.63 2.25 12.29
N ALA A 43 -18.31 2.98 11.22
CA ALA A 43 -18.01 4.42 11.31
C ALA A 43 -19.24 5.22 11.81
N GLN A 44 -20.43 4.93 11.28
CA GLN A 44 -21.68 5.55 11.74
C GLN A 44 -21.97 5.19 13.20
N PHE A 45 -21.70 3.95 13.61
CA PHE A 45 -21.82 3.53 15.00
C PHE A 45 -20.87 4.31 15.91
N LEU A 46 -19.60 4.46 15.51
CA LEU A 46 -18.61 5.24 16.26
C LEU A 46 -19.00 6.72 16.34
N GLU A 47 -19.63 7.27 15.30
CA GLU A 47 -20.15 8.64 15.30
C GLU A 47 -21.30 8.82 16.32
N ILE A 48 -22.29 7.93 16.30
CA ILE A 48 -23.44 7.98 17.23
C ILE A 48 -23.00 7.66 18.66
N TYR A 49 -22.05 6.74 18.86
CA TYR A 49 -21.53 6.39 20.18
C TYR A 49 -20.61 7.50 20.73
N GLY A 50 -19.79 8.12 19.88
CA GLY A 50 -18.96 9.27 20.24
C GLY A 50 -19.78 10.54 20.48
N MET A 51 -20.94 10.66 19.84
CA MET A 51 -21.89 11.77 20.00
C MET A 51 -23.31 11.24 20.25
N PRO A 52 -23.62 10.82 21.50
CA PRO A 52 -24.92 10.27 21.83
C PRO A 52 -26.05 11.23 21.48
N MET A 53 -27.21 10.66 21.14
CA MET A 53 -28.41 11.42 20.86
C MET A 53 -28.80 12.24 22.08
N ARG A 54 -28.99 13.55 21.87
CA ARG A 54 -29.40 14.50 22.90
C ARG A 54 -30.89 14.71 22.80
N LEU A 55 -31.62 14.33 23.83
CA LEU A 55 -33.06 14.51 23.90
C LEU A 55 -33.37 15.70 24.81
N GLY A 56 -33.84 16.80 24.22
CA GLY A 56 -34.40 17.93 24.97
C GLY A 56 -35.87 17.66 25.30
N LYS A 57 -36.21 17.55 26.59
CA LYS A 57 -37.60 17.42 27.06
C LYS A 57 -38.15 18.79 27.42
N TYR A 58 -39.38 19.07 27.01
CA TYR A 58 -40.09 20.32 27.33
C TYR A 58 -41.48 20.02 27.91
N GLY A 59 -41.96 20.89 28.80
CA GLY A 59 -43.24 20.73 29.47
C GLY A 59 -44.46 21.04 28.55
N PRO A 60 -45.63 20.40 28.79
CA PRO A 60 -46.87 20.68 28.08
C PRO A 60 -47.38 22.08 28.46
N GLY A 61 -47.03 23.08 27.65
CA GLY A 61 -47.27 24.50 27.91
C GLY A 61 -46.19 25.44 27.37
N SER A 62 -45.05 24.89 26.93
CA SER A 62 -43.92 25.67 26.39
C SER A 62 -44.27 26.35 25.07
N SER A 63 -43.93 27.64 24.96
CA SER A 63 -44.17 28.48 23.77
C SER A 63 -43.33 28.00 22.57
N SER A 64 -43.65 28.48 21.35
CA SER A 64 -42.86 28.17 20.15
C SER A 64 -41.42 28.64 20.26
N ASP A 65 -41.21 29.77 20.93
CA ASP A 65 -39.92 30.43 21.02
C ASP A 65 -38.99 29.69 21.99
N ASP A 66 -39.55 29.21 23.11
CA ASP A 66 -38.83 28.37 24.08
C ASP A 66 -38.33 27.07 23.44
N ARG A 67 -39.13 26.47 22.54
CA ARG A 67 -38.75 25.25 21.81
C ARG A 67 -37.63 25.52 20.81
N ALA A 68 -37.63 26.70 20.17
CA ALA A 68 -36.59 27.10 19.23
C ALA A 68 -35.25 27.35 19.95
N VAL A 69 -35.29 27.99 21.13
CA VAL A 69 -34.12 28.19 21.98
C VAL A 69 -33.55 26.85 22.45
N LEU A 70 -34.41 25.92 22.88
CA LEU A 70 -33.96 24.57 23.29
C LEU A 70 -33.34 23.79 22.13
N LEU A 71 -33.94 23.85 20.93
CA LEU A 71 -33.37 23.20 19.75
C LEU A 71 -32.01 23.79 19.35
N ALA A 72 -31.85 25.11 19.46
CA ALA A 72 -30.57 25.77 19.23
C ALA A 72 -29.51 25.34 20.28
N ALA A 73 -29.90 25.25 21.55
CA ALA A 73 -29.02 24.80 22.63
C ALA A 73 -28.56 23.35 22.43
N VAL A 74 -29.48 22.43 22.07
CA VAL A 74 -29.17 21.02 21.81
C VAL A 74 -28.24 20.85 20.59
N ARG A 75 -28.36 21.72 19.58
CA ARG A 75 -27.47 21.73 18.41
C ARG A 75 -26.07 22.26 18.75
N ASN A 76 -25.99 23.34 19.53
CA ASN A 76 -24.70 23.97 19.89
C ASN A 76 -23.88 23.14 20.87
N LEU A 77 -24.53 22.36 21.74
CA LEU A 77 -23.88 21.44 22.67
C LEU A 77 -22.95 20.42 21.97
N GLY A 78 -23.14 20.20 20.67
CA GLY A 78 -22.39 19.19 19.92
C GLY A 78 -20.94 19.50 19.64
N ARG A 79 -20.60 20.78 19.45
CA ARG A 79 -19.22 21.19 19.21
C ARG A 79 -18.59 21.78 20.47
N ASP A 80 -19.37 22.58 21.17
CA ASP A 80 -18.99 23.22 22.42
C ASP A 80 -19.84 22.58 23.52
N ALA A 81 -19.25 21.75 24.36
CA ALA A 81 -19.95 20.98 25.41
C ALA A 81 -20.47 21.85 26.58
N ALA A 82 -20.90 23.08 26.30
CA ALA A 82 -21.42 24.05 27.26
C ALA A 82 -22.71 24.69 26.73
N ALA A 83 -23.81 24.53 27.45
CA ALA A 83 -25.07 25.22 27.17
C ALA A 83 -25.73 25.63 28.50
N ILE A 84 -26.31 26.84 28.55
CA ILE A 84 -27.12 27.32 29.68
C ILE A 84 -28.58 27.09 29.32
N VAL A 85 -29.30 26.40 30.20
CA VAL A 85 -30.70 26.00 29.97
C VAL A 85 -31.54 26.34 31.22
N PRO A 86 -32.78 26.88 31.07
CA PRO A 86 -33.66 27.15 32.20
C PRO A 86 -34.01 25.89 33.01
N MET A 87 -34.22 26.01 34.33
CA MET A 87 -34.46 24.87 35.25
C MET A 87 -35.67 23.96 34.91
N GLY A 88 -36.52 24.32 33.94
CA GLY A 88 -37.65 23.49 33.48
C GLY A 88 -37.37 22.68 32.19
N MET A 89 -36.18 22.80 31.60
CA MET A 89 -35.81 22.09 30.38
C MET A 89 -34.67 21.11 30.69
N GLU A 90 -34.94 19.82 30.55
CA GLU A 90 -33.96 18.75 30.80
C GLU A 90 -33.35 18.27 29.49
N ILE A 91 -32.03 18.08 29.47
CA ILE A 91 -31.31 17.44 28.37
C ILE A 91 -30.86 16.07 28.87
N GLU A 92 -31.37 15.01 28.27
CA GLU A 92 -30.93 13.65 28.53
C GLU A 92 -30.03 13.18 27.38
N LEU A 93 -28.82 12.71 27.73
CA LEU A 93 -27.97 11.98 26.81
C LEU A 93 -28.42 10.52 26.85
N VAL A 94 -29.05 10.07 25.78
CA VAL A 94 -29.53 8.69 25.70
C VAL A 94 -28.34 7.80 25.37
N GLU A 95 -27.70 7.24 26.40
CA GLU A 95 -26.64 6.25 26.24
C GLU A 95 -27.22 4.88 25.89
N ALA A 96 -26.70 4.26 24.84
CA ALA A 96 -27.02 2.88 24.50
C ALA A 96 -26.33 1.93 25.50
N LYS A 97 -27.05 1.45 26.52
CA LYS A 97 -26.50 0.50 27.51
C LYS A 97 -26.28 -0.89 26.89
N GLY A 98 -25.08 -1.47 27.10
CA GLY A 98 -24.77 -2.88 26.80
C GLY A 98 -24.00 -3.18 25.51
N PHE A 99 -23.30 -2.20 24.93
CA PHE A 99 -22.64 -2.38 23.63
C PHE A 99 -21.16 -2.74 23.73
N SER A 100 -20.75 -3.66 22.85
CA SER A 100 -19.35 -3.95 22.53
C SER A 100 -19.11 -3.54 21.07
N ASP A 101 -17.99 -2.90 20.81
CA ASP A 101 -17.40 -2.58 19.50
C ASP A 101 -16.98 -3.82 18.69
N LYS A 102 -16.69 -4.92 19.39
CA LYS A 102 -16.17 -6.19 18.84
C LYS A 102 -16.96 -6.82 17.69
N PRO A 103 -18.31 -6.74 17.60
CA PRO A 103 -19.06 -7.37 16.51
C PRO A 103 -18.74 -6.77 15.13
N PHE A 104 -18.52 -5.45 15.06
CA PHE A 104 -18.22 -4.78 13.78
C PHE A 104 -16.80 -5.10 13.31
N GLU A 105 -15.82 -4.95 14.20
CA GLU A 105 -14.43 -5.31 13.92
C GLU A 105 -14.30 -6.80 13.57
N GLY A 106 -14.96 -7.67 14.35
CA GLY A 106 -14.97 -9.11 14.11
C GLY A 106 -15.56 -9.49 12.76
N ASN A 107 -16.63 -8.83 12.32
CA ASN A 107 -17.20 -9.06 11.00
C ASN A 107 -16.27 -8.59 9.87
N VAL A 108 -15.70 -7.39 10.00
CA VAL A 108 -14.74 -6.86 9.01
C VAL A 108 -13.53 -7.78 8.88
N ARG A 109 -12.97 -8.21 10.02
CA ARG A 109 -11.85 -9.14 10.06
C ARG A 109 -12.19 -10.50 9.46
N PHE A 110 -13.35 -11.08 9.80
CA PHE A 110 -13.79 -12.35 9.25
C PHE A 110 -13.89 -12.30 7.72
N ILE A 111 -14.46 -11.22 7.17
CA ILE A 111 -14.59 -11.03 5.72
C ILE A 111 -13.20 -10.85 5.08
N ASP A 112 -12.31 -10.08 5.70
CA ASP A 112 -10.95 -9.88 5.22
C ASP A 112 -10.15 -11.19 5.18
N GLU A 113 -10.30 -12.03 6.21
CA GLU A 113 -9.72 -13.37 6.25
C GLU A 113 -10.26 -14.29 5.13
N GLN A 114 -11.53 -14.16 4.73
CA GLN A 114 -12.05 -14.91 3.58
C GLN A 114 -11.46 -14.41 2.26
N ILE A 115 -11.27 -13.10 2.10
CA ILE A 115 -10.63 -12.51 0.91
C ILE A 115 -9.17 -12.97 0.83
N ALA A 116 -8.44 -12.96 1.94
CA ALA A 116 -7.07 -13.46 2.02
C ALA A 116 -6.98 -14.95 1.64
N LYS A 117 -7.90 -15.79 2.14
CA LYS A 117 -7.98 -17.20 1.76
C LYS A 117 -8.28 -17.39 0.28
N LEU A 118 -9.13 -16.56 -0.31
CA LEU A 118 -9.47 -16.63 -1.73
C LEU A 118 -8.29 -16.35 -2.65
N VAL A 119 -7.44 -15.36 -2.30
CA VAL A 119 -6.34 -14.90 -3.18
C VAL A 119 -5.00 -15.56 -2.81
N ILE A 120 -4.64 -15.57 -1.53
CA ILE A 120 -3.33 -16.02 -1.04
C ILE A 120 -3.37 -17.50 -0.64
N GLY A 121 -4.56 -18.06 -0.37
CA GLY A 121 -4.72 -19.43 0.12
C GLY A 121 -4.55 -19.58 1.63
N LYS A 122 -4.32 -18.49 2.36
CA LYS A 122 -4.22 -18.47 3.83
C LYS A 122 -4.91 -17.23 4.42
N PRO A 123 -5.43 -17.31 5.67
CA PRO A 123 -5.85 -16.11 6.39
C PRO A 123 -4.66 -15.15 6.57
N GLY A 124 -4.94 -13.84 6.64
CA GLY A 124 -3.91 -12.80 6.80
C GLY A 124 -3.06 -12.98 8.06
N ASP A 125 -1.96 -12.22 8.12
CA ASP A 125 -0.95 -12.33 9.18
C ASP A 125 -1.58 -12.14 10.57
N GLY A 126 -1.28 -13.06 11.50
CA GLY A 126 -1.75 -13.00 12.90
C GLY A 126 -2.80 -14.04 13.32
N THR A 127 -3.22 -14.95 12.44
CA THR A 127 -4.14 -16.06 12.80
C THR A 127 -3.46 -17.40 13.07
N ALA A 128 -2.24 -17.61 12.58
CA ALA A 128 -1.47 -18.83 12.87
C ALA A 128 -0.87 -18.75 14.28
N SER A 129 -1.39 -19.55 15.20
CA SER A 129 -0.90 -19.62 16.59
C SER A 129 0.46 -20.32 16.73
N SER A 130 0.99 -20.93 15.66
CA SER A 130 2.24 -21.69 15.69
C SER A 130 3.02 -21.56 14.39
N LYS A 131 4.36 -21.57 14.50
CA LYS A 131 5.29 -21.55 13.34
C LYS A 131 5.04 -22.71 12.37
N ALA A 132 4.74 -23.90 12.90
CA ALA A 132 4.43 -25.08 12.07
C ALA A 132 3.12 -24.93 11.28
N GLY A 133 2.12 -24.25 11.85
CA GLY A 133 0.89 -23.91 11.15
C GLY A 133 1.15 -22.90 10.01
N GLU A 134 1.99 -21.90 10.26
CA GLU A 134 2.35 -20.90 9.26
C GLU A 134 3.15 -21.50 8.09
N GLU A 135 4.11 -22.39 8.35
CA GLU A 135 4.83 -23.13 7.31
C GLU A 135 3.89 -23.98 6.44
N THR A 136 2.89 -24.60 7.05
CA THR A 136 1.91 -25.40 6.31
C THR A 136 1.01 -24.52 5.43
N LEU A 137 0.63 -23.34 5.92
CA LEU A 137 -0.14 -22.36 5.16
C LEU A 137 0.68 -21.72 4.04
N ASP A 138 1.99 -21.52 4.23
CA ASP A 138 2.85 -20.97 3.18
C ASP A 138 3.07 -21.95 2.03
N LYS A 139 3.01 -23.27 2.29
CA LYS A 139 2.99 -24.29 1.22
C LYS A 139 1.80 -24.12 0.27
N VAL A 140 0.60 -23.83 0.81
CA VAL A 140 -0.59 -23.56 -0.02
C VAL A 140 -0.37 -22.35 -0.93
N ARG A 141 0.24 -21.29 -0.39
CA ARG A 141 0.59 -20.10 -1.16
C ARG A 141 1.59 -20.42 -2.28
N ILE A 142 2.59 -21.25 -2.00
CA ILE A 142 3.59 -21.68 -3.00
C ILE A 142 2.93 -22.54 -4.09
N ASP A 143 2.00 -23.42 -3.73
CA ASP A 143 1.27 -24.25 -4.69
C ASP A 143 0.41 -23.42 -5.65
N ILE A 144 -0.27 -22.38 -5.14
CA ILE A 144 -1.01 -21.41 -5.97
C ILE A 144 -0.04 -20.69 -6.92
N LYS A 145 1.07 -20.14 -6.40
CA LYS A 145 2.09 -19.49 -7.25
C LYS A 145 2.64 -20.43 -8.32
N ARG A 146 2.85 -21.71 -8.00
CA ARG A 146 3.34 -22.73 -8.94
C ARG A 146 2.31 -23.03 -10.03
N ALA A 147 1.02 -23.05 -9.69
CA ALA A 147 -0.05 -23.18 -10.66
C ALA A 147 -0.08 -21.96 -11.60
N ASP A 148 -0.06 -20.74 -11.06
CA ASP A 148 -0.07 -19.50 -11.84
C ASP A 148 1.16 -19.40 -12.77
N ALA A 149 2.34 -19.74 -12.27
CA ALA A 149 3.58 -19.77 -13.04
C ALA A 149 3.51 -20.79 -14.19
N ARG A 150 2.86 -21.94 -13.97
CA ARG A 150 2.66 -22.96 -15.02
C ARG A 150 1.71 -22.46 -16.11
N ASP A 151 0.61 -21.82 -15.73
CA ASP A 151 -0.38 -21.27 -16.67
C ASP A 151 0.21 -20.12 -17.52
N ALA A 152 0.98 -19.24 -16.89
CA ALA A 152 1.71 -18.19 -17.59
C ALA A 152 2.74 -18.77 -18.56
N ALA A 153 3.54 -19.76 -18.11
CA ALA A 153 4.50 -20.43 -18.97
C ALA A 153 3.83 -21.13 -20.16
N LEU A 154 2.69 -21.78 -19.97
CA LEU A 154 1.90 -22.40 -21.06
C LEU A 154 1.47 -21.36 -22.10
N THR A 155 0.99 -20.20 -21.64
CA THR A 155 0.60 -19.10 -22.52
C THR A 155 1.79 -18.60 -23.34
N MET A 156 2.94 -18.37 -22.70
CA MET A 156 4.17 -17.95 -23.39
C MET A 156 4.65 -19.02 -24.39
N MET A 157 4.66 -20.29 -24.00
CA MET A 157 5.09 -21.39 -24.88
C MET A 157 4.20 -21.50 -26.13
N GLN A 158 2.88 -21.39 -25.97
CA GLN A 158 1.94 -21.55 -27.09
C GLN A 158 1.82 -20.32 -27.98
N GLN A 159 1.78 -19.12 -27.39
CA GLN A 159 1.42 -17.90 -28.12
C GLN A 159 2.63 -17.03 -28.49
N LEU A 160 3.76 -17.16 -27.80
CA LEU A 160 4.97 -16.40 -28.09
C LEU A 160 6.06 -17.28 -28.73
N ILE A 161 6.47 -18.35 -28.03
CA ILE A 161 7.65 -19.13 -28.43
C ILE A 161 7.37 -19.92 -29.71
N ARG A 162 6.26 -20.65 -29.75
CA ARG A 162 5.94 -21.50 -30.91
C ARG A 162 5.83 -20.68 -32.20
N PRO A 163 5.05 -19.59 -32.28
CA PRO A 163 5.00 -18.79 -33.50
C PRO A 163 6.33 -18.14 -33.87
N LEU A 164 7.12 -17.69 -32.88
CA LEU A 164 8.43 -17.10 -33.14
C LEU A 164 9.39 -18.12 -33.77
N VAL A 165 9.42 -19.35 -33.26
CA VAL A 165 10.24 -20.42 -33.81
C VAL A 165 9.75 -20.83 -35.20
N ASP A 166 8.43 -20.97 -35.37
CA ASP A 166 7.83 -21.34 -36.65
C ASP A 166 8.13 -20.32 -37.76
N LEU A 167 8.13 -19.02 -37.43
CA LEU A 167 8.43 -17.94 -38.38
C LEU A 167 9.91 -17.87 -38.78
N ASN A 168 10.83 -18.18 -37.86
CA ASN A 168 12.28 -18.05 -38.11
C ASN A 168 12.94 -19.34 -38.63
N PHE A 169 12.50 -20.50 -38.14
CA PHE A 169 13.15 -21.79 -38.38
C PHE A 169 12.22 -22.83 -38.99
N GLY A 170 10.95 -22.48 -39.25
CA GLY A 170 9.93 -23.41 -39.68
C GLY A 170 9.48 -24.38 -38.57
N PRO A 171 8.49 -25.24 -38.83
CA PRO A 171 7.96 -26.18 -37.86
C PRO A 171 9.02 -27.15 -37.33
N GLN A 172 9.18 -27.18 -36.00
CA GLN A 172 10.16 -28.04 -35.32
C GLN A 172 9.49 -29.24 -34.63
N LYS A 173 10.23 -30.34 -34.47
CA LYS A 173 9.74 -31.51 -33.67
C LYS A 173 9.71 -31.22 -32.16
N ALA A 174 10.57 -30.32 -31.70
CA ALA A 174 10.66 -29.93 -30.30
C ALA A 174 10.82 -28.41 -30.21
N TYR A 175 10.05 -27.78 -29.31
CA TYR A 175 10.11 -26.35 -29.05
C TYR A 175 10.77 -26.07 -27.70
N PRO A 176 11.43 -24.90 -27.53
CA PRO A 176 11.93 -24.47 -26.23
C PRO A 176 10.81 -24.41 -25.19
N LYS A 177 11.12 -24.85 -23.97
CA LYS A 177 10.20 -24.79 -22.82
C LYS A 177 10.62 -23.67 -21.89
N VAL A 178 9.66 -22.84 -21.48
CA VAL A 178 9.88 -21.84 -20.44
C VAL A 178 9.48 -22.42 -19.10
N HIS A 179 10.36 -22.24 -18.11
CA HIS A 179 10.08 -22.53 -16.72
C HIS A 179 10.36 -21.28 -15.90
N LEU A 180 9.40 -20.89 -15.07
CA LEU A 180 9.52 -19.77 -14.13
C LEU A 180 9.90 -20.38 -12.76
N PRO A 181 11.19 -20.34 -12.37
CA PRO A 181 11.61 -20.90 -11.10
C PRO A 181 11.03 -20.07 -9.95
N LEU A 182 10.35 -20.75 -9.03
CA LEU A 182 9.88 -20.14 -7.79
C LEU A 182 10.90 -20.48 -6.69
N PRO A 183 11.69 -19.50 -6.20
CA PRO A 183 12.62 -19.76 -5.11
C PRO A 183 11.81 -20.04 -3.84
N GLU A 184 11.86 -21.29 -3.38
CA GLU A 184 11.32 -21.65 -2.08
C GLU A 184 12.28 -21.15 -1.00
N ARG A 185 11.75 -20.46 0.01
CA ARG A 185 12.54 -20.06 1.18
C ARG A 185 12.85 -21.31 2.00
N LYS A 186 13.91 -22.01 1.62
CA LYS A 186 14.49 -23.06 2.45
C LYS A 186 15.15 -22.40 3.65
N ASP A 187 14.92 -22.95 4.84
CA ASP A 187 15.72 -22.57 6.00
C ASP A 187 17.15 -23.08 5.77
N LEU A 188 18.03 -22.16 5.35
CA LEU A 188 19.43 -22.45 5.06
C LEU A 188 20.15 -23.02 6.27
N GLN A 189 19.73 -22.70 7.50
CA GLN A 189 20.36 -23.20 8.72
C GLN A 189 20.00 -24.66 8.95
N VAL A 190 18.72 -25.02 8.83
CA VAL A 190 18.27 -26.43 8.93
C VAL A 190 18.90 -27.26 7.81
N TRP A 191 18.91 -26.75 6.59
CA TRP A 191 19.50 -27.43 5.45
C TRP A 191 21.02 -27.60 5.59
N SER A 192 21.76 -26.53 5.95
CA SER A 192 23.21 -26.59 6.15
C SER A 192 23.59 -27.55 7.26
N ASN A 193 22.82 -27.60 8.36
CA ASN A 193 23.06 -28.54 9.45
C ASN A 193 22.81 -29.99 9.01
N ALA A 194 21.75 -30.23 8.24
CA ALA A 194 21.42 -31.57 7.72
C ALA A 194 22.48 -32.04 6.70
N VAL A 195 22.91 -31.18 5.79
CA VAL A 195 23.97 -31.47 4.81
C VAL A 195 25.29 -31.74 5.52
N GLY A 196 25.68 -30.93 6.51
CA GLY A 196 26.88 -31.17 7.32
C GLY A 196 26.88 -32.56 7.95
N GLN A 197 25.78 -32.94 8.61
CA GLN A 197 25.64 -34.28 9.20
C GLN A 197 25.66 -35.43 8.18
N MET A 198 25.22 -35.20 6.95
CA MET A 198 25.24 -36.22 5.90
C MET A 198 26.62 -36.36 5.26
N VAL A 199 27.33 -35.25 5.06
CA VAL A 199 28.72 -35.23 4.58
C VAL A 199 29.64 -35.89 5.61
N ASP A 200 29.46 -35.60 6.91
CA ASP A 200 30.18 -36.26 8.00
C ASP A 200 29.94 -37.78 8.05
N ARG A 201 28.78 -38.24 7.55
CA ARG A 201 28.40 -39.65 7.44
C ARG A 201 28.80 -40.29 6.11
N GLY A 202 29.51 -39.56 5.24
CA GLY A 202 30.06 -40.08 3.99
C GLY A 202 29.22 -39.81 2.73
N LEU A 203 28.26 -38.88 2.76
CA LEU A 203 27.58 -38.43 1.55
C LEU A 203 28.49 -37.52 0.73
N GLU A 204 28.85 -37.94 -0.48
CA GLU A 204 29.57 -37.12 -1.45
C GLU A 204 28.59 -36.15 -2.13
N VAL A 205 28.73 -34.85 -1.84
CA VAL A 205 27.91 -33.78 -2.43
C VAL A 205 28.77 -32.91 -3.32
N GLU A 206 28.31 -32.66 -4.55
CA GLU A 206 28.98 -31.77 -5.49
C GLU A 206 28.92 -30.31 -5.00
N GLN A 207 30.06 -29.60 -5.05
CA GLN A 207 30.15 -28.25 -4.51
C GLN A 207 29.27 -27.24 -5.28
N SER A 208 29.09 -27.43 -6.59
CA SER A 208 28.23 -26.60 -7.45
C SER A 208 26.79 -26.55 -6.95
N GLN A 209 26.27 -27.69 -6.46
CA GLN A 209 24.93 -27.79 -5.90
C GLN A 209 24.75 -26.96 -4.61
N ILE A 210 25.82 -26.78 -3.82
CA ILE A 210 25.78 -25.93 -2.64
C ILE A 210 25.74 -24.44 -3.04
N TYR A 211 26.53 -24.05 -4.03
CA TYR A 211 26.53 -22.68 -4.57
C TYR A 211 25.17 -22.31 -5.17
N ASP A 212 24.55 -23.22 -5.93
CA ASP A 212 23.22 -23.03 -6.51
C ASP A 212 22.13 -22.87 -5.44
N VAL A 213 22.15 -23.70 -4.39
CA VAL A 213 21.17 -23.62 -3.29
C VAL A 213 21.35 -22.33 -2.47
N LEU A 214 22.59 -21.88 -2.28
CA LEU A 214 22.90 -20.63 -1.57
C LEU A 214 22.74 -19.38 -2.45
N GLY A 215 22.50 -19.54 -3.76
CA GLY A 215 22.44 -18.43 -4.71
C GLY A 215 23.77 -17.71 -4.89
N LEU A 216 24.88 -18.37 -4.56
CA LEU A 216 26.24 -17.85 -4.68
C LEU A 216 26.82 -18.30 -6.02
N LYS A 217 27.58 -17.42 -6.69
CA LYS A 217 28.34 -17.82 -7.89
C LYS A 217 29.60 -18.56 -7.47
N GLU A 218 29.99 -19.53 -8.28
CA GLU A 218 31.29 -20.18 -8.11
C GLU A 218 32.41 -19.11 -8.10
N PRO A 219 33.36 -19.20 -7.15
CA PRO A 219 34.46 -18.28 -7.10
C PRO A 219 35.33 -18.44 -8.35
N ALA A 220 35.58 -17.33 -9.06
CA ALA A 220 36.51 -17.33 -10.19
C ALA A 220 37.90 -17.80 -9.74
N ALA A 221 38.65 -18.45 -10.63
CA ALA A 221 40.02 -18.90 -10.35
C ALA A 221 40.88 -17.71 -9.86
N GLY A 222 41.23 -17.70 -8.57
CA GLY A 222 41.99 -16.61 -7.92
C GLY A 222 41.18 -15.58 -7.13
N ALA A 223 39.87 -15.75 -6.97
CA ALA A 223 39.03 -14.86 -6.15
C ALA A 223 39.43 -14.93 -4.67
N LYS A 224 39.44 -13.78 -3.98
CA LYS A 224 39.68 -13.71 -2.52
C LYS A 224 38.50 -14.32 -1.78
N LEU A 225 38.64 -15.57 -1.35
CA LEU A 225 37.64 -16.31 -0.58
C LEU A 225 37.57 -15.80 0.86
N MET A 226 36.35 -15.58 1.35
CA MET A 226 36.10 -15.27 2.76
C MET A 226 36.25 -16.58 3.56
N LYS A 227 37.39 -16.75 4.24
CA LYS A 227 37.63 -17.90 5.12
C LYS A 227 37.33 -17.50 6.56
N VAL A 228 36.58 -18.32 7.27
CA VAL A 228 36.58 -18.30 8.74
C VAL A 228 37.98 -18.78 9.16
N PRO A 229 38.68 -18.11 10.10
CA PRO A 229 39.93 -18.64 10.61
C PRO A 229 39.68 -20.05 11.14
N SER A 230 40.39 -21.05 10.61
CA SER A 230 40.37 -22.40 11.17
C SER A 230 40.71 -22.29 12.65
N ALA A 231 39.79 -22.69 13.51
CA ALA A 231 39.96 -22.68 14.95
C ALA A 231 40.85 -23.85 15.38
N ASP A 232 42.11 -23.82 14.94
CA ASP A 232 43.22 -24.49 15.61
C ASP A 232 44.03 -23.43 16.36
N ALA A 233 43.40 -22.80 17.35
CA ALA A 233 44.07 -22.17 18.49
C ALA A 233 43.04 -21.57 19.46
N ALA A 234 43.03 -22.14 20.67
CA ALA A 234 42.72 -21.50 21.95
C ALA A 234 41.38 -20.75 22.14
N GLY A 235 40.61 -21.24 23.13
CA GLY A 235 39.36 -20.67 23.61
C GLY A 235 39.37 -19.16 23.86
N GLY A 236 38.48 -18.46 23.16
CA GLY A 236 38.09 -17.09 23.43
C GLY A 236 36.65 -16.89 22.96
N LYS A 237 35.76 -16.44 23.85
CA LYS A 237 34.36 -16.18 23.52
C LYS A 237 34.25 -15.15 22.37
N PRO A 238 33.27 -15.25 21.46
CA PRO A 238 33.17 -14.33 20.32
C PRO A 238 32.83 -12.92 20.81
N LYS A 239 33.65 -11.94 20.40
CA LYS A 239 33.38 -10.51 20.57
C LYS A 239 32.23 -10.11 19.63
N PRO A 240 31.25 -9.30 20.06
CA PRO A 240 30.18 -8.85 19.18
C PRO A 240 30.76 -8.07 17.99
N PRO A 241 30.15 -8.17 16.79
CA PRO A 241 30.68 -7.59 15.58
C PRO A 241 30.78 -6.06 15.72
N PRO A 242 31.86 -5.43 15.21
CA PRO A 242 31.95 -3.98 15.18
C PRO A 242 30.85 -3.44 14.27
N GLN A 243 30.05 -2.52 14.81
CA GLN A 243 29.10 -1.74 14.03
C GLN A 243 29.89 -0.82 13.10
N VAL A 244 29.96 -1.18 11.82
CA VAL A 244 30.44 -0.26 10.79
C VAL A 244 29.39 0.84 10.59
N PRO A 245 29.78 2.13 10.62
CA PRO A 245 28.91 3.21 10.20
C PRO A 245 28.47 2.95 8.75
N VAL A 246 27.17 3.10 8.50
CA VAL A 246 26.60 2.99 7.15
C VAL A 246 27.14 4.14 6.32
N GLU A 247 28.19 3.90 5.54
CA GLU A 247 28.58 4.80 4.46
C GLU A 247 27.44 4.86 3.44
N LYS A 248 26.98 6.08 3.17
CA LYS A 248 25.95 6.36 2.15
C LYS A 248 26.42 5.78 0.82
N ALA A 249 25.61 4.89 0.25
CA ALA A 249 25.82 4.32 -1.07
C ALA A 249 25.79 5.43 -2.14
N GLY A 250 26.95 5.95 -2.50
CA GLY A 250 27.12 7.05 -3.48
C GLY A 250 27.56 6.60 -4.88
N ALA A 251 27.58 5.30 -5.18
CA ALA A 251 28.01 4.82 -6.49
C ALA A 251 27.01 3.81 -7.07
N VAL A 252 26.41 4.21 -8.19
CA VAL A 252 25.51 3.39 -9.00
C VAL A 252 26.28 2.16 -9.49
N SER A 253 25.78 0.97 -9.19
CA SER A 253 26.46 -0.27 -9.57
C SER A 253 26.39 -0.50 -11.09
N PRO A 254 27.45 -1.03 -11.72
CA PRO A 254 27.48 -1.35 -13.15
C PRO A 254 26.60 -2.57 -13.53
N TRP A 255 25.83 -3.12 -12.57
CA TRP A 255 24.96 -4.28 -12.75
C TRP A 255 23.47 -3.90 -12.78
N ARG A 256 23.13 -2.63 -13.11
CA ARG A 256 21.76 -2.32 -13.48
C ARG A 256 21.42 -3.09 -14.75
N LEU A 257 20.35 -3.90 -14.67
CA LEU A 257 19.64 -4.34 -15.86
C LEU A 257 19.22 -3.07 -16.60
N ASP A 258 19.82 -2.83 -17.75
CA ASP A 258 19.48 -1.74 -18.67
C ASP A 258 17.94 -1.75 -18.86
N PRO A 259 17.21 -0.73 -18.34
CA PRO A 259 15.78 -0.65 -18.53
C PRO A 259 15.56 -0.28 -19.99
N ARG A 260 15.58 -1.28 -20.88
CA ARG A 260 15.16 -1.10 -22.26
C ARG A 260 13.79 -0.46 -22.22
N ILE A 261 13.74 0.80 -22.64
CA ILE A 261 12.55 1.64 -22.74
C ILE A 261 11.53 0.85 -23.54
N CYS A 262 10.47 0.38 -22.89
CA CYS A 262 9.32 -0.19 -23.59
C CYS A 262 8.64 0.98 -24.32
N PRO A 263 8.50 0.95 -25.67
CA PRO A 263 7.86 2.03 -26.42
C PRO A 263 6.40 2.32 -26.01
N SER A 264 5.77 1.36 -25.32
CA SER A 264 4.39 1.46 -24.82
C SER A 264 4.29 1.72 -23.32
N CYS A 265 5.38 1.59 -22.56
CA CYS A 265 5.34 1.50 -21.09
C CYS A 265 6.29 2.49 -20.40
N GLY A 266 7.18 3.17 -21.14
CA GLY A 266 8.24 4.00 -20.57
C GLY A 266 9.33 3.19 -19.86
N PRO A 267 10.35 3.85 -19.29
CA PRO A 267 11.37 3.19 -18.47
C PRO A 267 10.75 2.69 -17.14
N ALA A 268 11.17 1.51 -16.68
CA ALA A 268 10.78 0.99 -15.37
C ALA A 268 11.44 1.83 -14.26
N ARG A 269 10.64 2.63 -13.53
CA ARG A 269 11.11 3.43 -12.39
C ARG A 269 11.15 2.60 -11.11
N LEU A 270 12.29 2.60 -10.42
CA LEU A 270 12.41 2.10 -9.06
C LEU A 270 12.27 3.26 -8.07
N ALA A 271 11.78 3.00 -6.86
CA ALA A 271 11.65 4.00 -5.79
C ALA A 271 12.98 4.64 -5.33
N ALA A 272 14.12 4.18 -5.86
CA ALA A 272 15.46 4.67 -5.58
C ALA A 272 16.05 5.53 -6.72
N ASP A 273 15.29 5.77 -7.79
CA ASP A 273 15.74 6.62 -8.89
C ASP A 273 15.60 8.11 -8.53
N ASP A 274 16.52 8.93 -9.04
CA ASP A 274 16.62 10.36 -8.74
C ASP A 274 15.42 11.11 -9.36
N PRO A 275 14.54 11.74 -8.57
CA PRO A 275 13.37 12.44 -9.10
C PRO A 275 13.74 13.64 -10.00
N ALA A 276 14.99 14.10 -9.97
CA ALA A 276 15.45 15.18 -10.84
C ALA A 276 15.90 14.71 -12.24
N ALA A 277 16.02 13.40 -12.48
CA ALA A 277 16.60 12.87 -13.71
C ALA A 277 15.59 12.62 -14.85
N ASP A 278 14.31 12.43 -14.53
CA ASP A 278 13.22 12.25 -15.51
C ASP A 278 11.91 12.83 -14.92
N LEU A 279 11.66 14.12 -15.16
CA LEU A 279 10.38 14.75 -14.82
C LEU A 279 9.28 14.09 -15.65
N ASP A 280 8.20 13.62 -15.01
CA ASP A 280 7.00 13.23 -15.74
C ASP A 280 6.02 14.41 -15.92
N GLU A 281 4.94 14.17 -16.67
CA GLU A 281 3.93 15.19 -16.96
C GLU A 281 3.31 15.80 -15.69
N VAL A 282 3.27 15.05 -14.57
CA VAL A 282 2.78 15.57 -13.29
C VAL A 282 3.83 16.50 -12.68
N ASP A 283 5.11 16.14 -12.74
CA ASP A 283 6.20 16.98 -12.27
C ASP A 283 6.30 18.31 -13.05
N GLU A 284 6.14 18.27 -14.37
CA GLU A 284 6.09 19.47 -15.22
C GLU A 284 4.89 20.36 -14.87
N LEU A 285 3.71 19.74 -14.66
CA LEU A 285 2.50 20.45 -14.24
C LEU A 285 2.67 21.12 -12.88
N VAL A 286 3.33 20.45 -11.93
CA VAL A 286 3.61 21.00 -10.61
C VAL A 286 4.62 22.14 -10.70
N ALA A 287 5.65 22.00 -11.54
CA ALA A 287 6.62 23.07 -11.77
C ALA A 287 5.96 24.32 -12.36
N GLU A 288 5.14 24.18 -13.40
CA GLU A 288 4.35 25.27 -13.99
C GLU A 288 3.34 25.85 -12.98
N ALA A 289 2.70 24.98 -12.18
CA ALA A 289 1.78 25.41 -11.13
C ALA A 289 2.45 26.29 -10.08
N LEU A 290 3.73 26.02 -9.78
CA LEU A 290 4.53 26.79 -8.84
C LEU A 290 5.15 28.04 -9.47
N GLU A 291 5.19 28.21 -10.80
CA GLU A 291 5.73 29.41 -11.43
C GLU A 291 4.94 30.68 -11.06
N GLY A 292 5.56 31.61 -10.33
CA GLY A 292 4.87 32.83 -9.89
C GLY A 292 3.92 32.60 -8.72
N TRP A 293 4.25 31.67 -7.82
CA TRP A 293 3.64 31.58 -6.48
C TRP A 293 3.88 32.85 -5.64
N GLN A 294 5.00 33.56 -5.87
CA GLN A 294 5.37 34.72 -5.05
C GLN A 294 4.34 35.86 -5.15
N PRO A 295 3.88 36.31 -6.33
CA PRO A 295 2.81 37.30 -6.44
C PRO A 295 1.47 36.91 -5.81
N ASP A 296 1.19 35.61 -5.68
CA ASP A 296 -0.06 35.11 -5.09
C ASP A 296 0.01 35.03 -3.57
N MET A 297 1.20 34.69 -3.02
CA MET A 297 1.44 34.63 -1.57
C MET A 297 1.85 35.96 -0.95
N THR A 298 2.45 36.88 -1.72
CA THR A 298 2.95 38.16 -1.21
C THR A 298 1.88 38.98 -0.47
N PRO A 299 0.64 39.14 -0.96
CA PRO A 299 -0.39 39.88 -0.23
C PRO A 299 -0.79 39.24 1.09
N ILE A 300 -0.83 37.90 1.15
CA ILE A 300 -1.16 37.12 2.34
C ILE A 300 -0.03 37.25 3.37
N VAL A 301 1.21 37.05 2.94
CA VAL A 301 2.41 37.17 3.79
C VAL A 301 2.59 38.60 4.27
N ALA A 302 2.30 39.60 3.45
CA ALA A 302 2.36 41.01 3.84
C ALA A 302 1.31 41.35 4.90
N ALA A 303 0.08 40.84 4.78
CA ALA A 303 -0.97 41.04 5.79
C ALA A 303 -0.59 40.39 7.14
N ILE A 304 0.00 39.19 7.11
CA ILE A 304 0.47 38.50 8.32
C ILE A 304 1.66 39.24 8.94
N ARG A 305 2.60 39.74 8.12
CA ARG A 305 3.73 40.55 8.61
C ARG A 305 3.28 41.86 9.23
N ALA A 306 2.34 42.57 8.62
CA ALA A 306 1.78 43.80 9.18
C ALA A 306 1.12 43.55 10.55
N ALA A 307 0.37 42.45 10.69
CA ALA A 307 -0.19 42.07 11.99
C ALA A 307 0.87 41.66 13.03
N ALA A 308 2.01 41.11 12.58
CA ALA A 308 3.13 40.80 13.47
C ALA A 308 3.87 42.07 13.92
N ASP A 309 4.04 43.04 13.01
CA ASP A 309 4.72 44.31 13.29
C ASP A 309 3.87 45.24 14.19
N GLU A 310 2.54 45.14 14.15
CA GLU A 310 1.61 45.89 15.02
C GLU A 310 1.38 45.25 16.39
N ALA A 311 1.80 43.99 16.58
CA ALA A 311 1.52 43.24 17.80
C ALA A 311 2.67 43.31 18.82
N ASP A 312 2.39 43.91 19.98
CA ASP A 312 3.37 44.02 21.07
C ASP A 312 3.49 42.75 21.93
N SER A 313 2.62 41.76 21.70
CA SER A 313 2.61 40.48 22.44
C SER A 313 2.05 39.34 21.59
N TYR A 314 2.35 38.10 21.99
CA TYR A 314 1.85 36.89 21.35
C TYR A 314 0.30 36.85 21.32
N GLU A 315 -0.34 37.25 22.42
CA GLU A 315 -1.80 37.29 22.55
C GLU A 315 -2.42 38.36 21.63
N ALA A 316 -1.75 39.52 21.50
CA ALA A 316 -2.17 40.58 20.59
C ALA A 316 -2.04 40.13 19.12
N PHE A 317 -0.98 39.40 18.79
CA PHE A 317 -0.78 38.82 17.46
C PHE A 317 -1.84 37.77 17.13
N GLN A 318 -2.14 36.87 18.07
CA GLN A 318 -3.18 35.85 17.89
C GLN A 318 -4.56 36.48 17.64
N ALA A 319 -4.93 37.51 18.41
CA ALA A 319 -6.17 38.25 18.20
C ALA A 319 -6.18 39.02 16.85
N ALA A 320 -5.02 39.49 16.37
CA ALA A 320 -4.90 40.13 15.07
C ALA A 320 -5.08 39.13 13.91
N ILE A 321 -4.54 37.91 14.04
CA ILE A 321 -4.76 36.82 13.08
C ILE A 321 -6.25 36.42 13.01
N ASP A 322 -6.91 36.30 14.17
CA ASP A 322 -8.34 35.94 14.22
C ASP A 322 -9.23 36.96 13.50
N ARG A 323 -8.87 38.25 13.58
CA ARG A 323 -9.55 39.33 12.83
C ARG A 323 -9.23 39.31 11.34
N LEU A 324 -7.99 38.96 10.97
CA LEU A 324 -7.56 38.84 9.57
C LEU A 324 -8.26 37.70 8.84
N GLY A 325 -8.70 36.65 9.54
CA GLY A 325 -9.32 35.45 8.96
C GLY A 325 -10.44 35.74 7.94
N ALA A 326 -11.27 36.75 8.16
CA ALA A 326 -12.37 37.11 7.26
C ALA A 326 -11.98 38.08 6.11
N GLY A 327 -10.84 38.77 6.23
CA GLY A 327 -10.41 39.86 5.33
C GLY A 327 -9.17 39.57 4.50
N LEU A 328 -8.57 38.38 4.62
CA LEU A 328 -7.36 38.02 3.88
C LEU A 328 -7.57 38.12 2.35
N PRO A 329 -6.63 38.72 1.61
CA PRO A 329 -6.71 38.88 0.16
C PRO A 329 -6.38 37.56 -0.58
N VAL A 330 -7.20 36.53 -0.36
CA VAL A 330 -7.00 35.17 -0.90
C VAL A 330 -7.53 34.98 -2.33
N GLN A 331 -8.16 35.99 -2.92
CA GLN A 331 -8.92 35.88 -4.17
C GLN A 331 -8.02 35.50 -5.35
N ARG A 332 -6.76 35.98 -5.33
CA ARG A 332 -5.77 35.68 -6.36
C ARG A 332 -5.30 34.22 -6.27
N LEU A 333 -4.99 33.77 -5.05
CA LEU A 333 -4.63 32.37 -4.75
C LEU A 333 -5.80 31.42 -5.06
N ALA A 334 -7.01 31.75 -4.63
CA ALA A 334 -8.23 30.98 -4.87
C ALA A 334 -8.51 30.80 -6.37
N ARG A 335 -8.36 31.88 -7.17
CA ARG A 335 -8.52 31.82 -8.63
C ARG A 335 -7.47 30.93 -9.28
N ARG A 336 -6.23 30.96 -8.79
CA ARG A 336 -5.14 30.12 -9.30
C ARG A 336 -5.37 28.65 -8.95
N LEU A 337 -5.70 28.34 -7.70
CA LEU A 337 -6.02 26.98 -7.27
C LEU A 337 -7.23 26.41 -8.01
N ALA A 338 -8.25 27.23 -8.29
CA ALA A 338 -9.38 26.80 -9.11
C ALA A 338 -8.98 26.45 -10.54
N LYS A 339 -8.10 27.24 -11.18
CA LYS A 339 -7.56 26.94 -12.51
C LYS A 339 -6.71 25.67 -12.50
N LEU A 340 -5.79 25.52 -11.55
CA LEU A 340 -4.94 24.33 -11.42
C LEU A 340 -5.76 23.07 -11.15
N GLY A 341 -6.78 23.16 -10.30
CA GLY A 341 -7.69 22.04 -10.05
C GLY A 341 -8.53 21.65 -11.27
N MET A 342 -8.87 22.61 -12.15
CA MET A 342 -9.54 22.32 -13.42
C MET A 342 -8.59 21.67 -14.43
N ILE A 343 -7.36 22.16 -14.54
CA ILE A 343 -6.33 21.59 -15.43
C ILE A 343 -5.98 20.16 -14.99
N GLY A 344 -5.72 19.94 -13.70
CA GLY A 344 -5.39 18.61 -13.16
C GLY A 344 -6.53 17.59 -13.34
N ARG A 345 -7.79 18.02 -13.21
CA ARG A 345 -8.95 17.15 -13.51
C ARG A 345 -9.09 16.88 -15.01
N GLY A 346 -8.95 17.90 -15.85
CA GLY A 346 -9.08 17.76 -17.31
C GLY A 346 -8.02 16.82 -17.90
N LEU A 347 -6.77 16.93 -17.45
CA LEU A 347 -5.69 16.03 -17.89
C LEU A 347 -5.83 14.63 -17.29
N GLY A 348 -6.31 14.51 -16.05
CA GLY A 348 -6.60 13.22 -15.42
C GLY A 348 -7.73 12.44 -16.10
N ASP A 349 -8.76 13.12 -16.61
CA ASP A 349 -9.86 12.49 -17.36
C ASP A 349 -9.48 12.18 -18.82
N ALA A 350 -8.63 12.99 -19.45
CA ALA A 350 -8.16 12.76 -20.83
C ALA A 350 -7.18 11.58 -20.97
N GLY A 351 -6.52 11.15 -19.90
CA GLY A 351 -5.66 9.96 -19.87
C GLY A 351 -6.40 8.62 -19.78
N VAL A 352 -7.74 8.62 -19.85
CA VAL A 352 -8.61 7.44 -19.72
C VAL A 352 -9.24 7.00 -21.07
N GLU A 353 -8.93 7.69 -22.18
CA GLU A 353 -9.33 7.28 -23.54
C GLU A 353 -8.29 6.42 -24.28
#